data_AF-W4Q3T5-F1
#
_entry.id   AF-W4Q3T5-F1
#
_cell.length_a   1.000
_cell.length_b   1.000
_cell.length_c   1.000
_cell.angle_alpha   90.00
_cell.angle_beta   90.00
_cell.angle_gamma   90.00
#
_symmetry.space_group_name_H-M   'P 1'
#
loop_
_entity.id
_entity.type
_entity.pdbx_description
1 polymer ?
#
loop_
_entity_poly.entity_id
_entity_poly.type
_entity_poly.pdbx_seq_one_letter_code
_entity_poly.pdbx_strand_id
1 'polypeptide(L)' 'MAWVIGIGFIILAMVWFAMEVATYEDKGKGFRSFFKTFKTSFIFIVALFVIGGVIYYGFIH' A
#
# COMPACT_ATOMS: atom_id res chain seq x y z
N MET A 1 -21.60 0.56 -8.06
CA MET A 1 -21.19 1.60 -7.10
C MET A 1 -20.39 1.05 -5.91
N ALA A 2 -20.86 0.00 -5.21
CA ALA A 2 -20.13 -0.57 -4.05
C ALA A 2 -18.67 -0.99 -4.32
N TRP A 3 -18.40 -1.62 -5.47
CA TRP A 3 -17.06 -1.99 -5.96
C TRP A 3 -16.08 -0.81 -6.07
N VAL A 4 -16.53 0.36 -6.54
CA VAL A 4 -15.67 1.55 -6.69
C VAL A 4 -15.27 2.10 -5.32
N ILE A 5 -16.20 2.07 -4.37
CA ILE A 5 -15.95 2.46 -2.97
C ILE A 5 -14.94 1.50 -2.34
N GLY A 6 -15.08 0.19 -2.57
CA GLY A 6 -14.12 -0.82 -2.10
C GLY A 6 -12.71 -0.60 -2.63
N ILE A 7 -12.56 -0.34 -3.93
CA ILE A 7 -11.25 -0.01 -4.55
C ILE A 7 -10.68 1.28 -3.96
N GLY A 8 -11.51 2.30 -3.75
CA GLY A 8 -11.09 3.55 -3.12
C GLY A 8 -10.56 3.36 -1.69
N PHE A 9 -11.24 2.56 -0.88
CA PHE A 9 -10.79 2.24 0.49
C PHE A 9 -9.49 1.45 0.51
N ILE A 10 -9.32 0.51 -0.42
CA ILE A 10 -8.08 -0.26 -0.55
C ILE A 10 -6.91 0.67 -0.87
N ILE A 11 -7.06 1.55 -1.85
CA ILE A 11 -6.01 2.51 -2.22
C ILE A 11 -5.65 3.42 -1.04
N LEU A 12 -6.66 3.94 -0.32
CA LEU A 12 -6.43 4.76 0.87
C LEU A 12 -5.69 4.01 1.96
N ALA A 13 -6.06 2.76 2.23
CA ALA A 13 -5.37 1.90 3.20
C ALA A 13 -3.91 1.65 2.79
N MET A 14 -3.64 1.40 1.50
CA MET A 14 -2.28 1.19 1.00
C MET A 14 -1.40 2.44 1.14
N VAL A 15 -1.96 3.61 0.86
CA VAL A 15 -1.27 4.89 1.06
C VAL A 15 -1.01 5.12 2.55
N TRP A 16 -1.98 4.87 3.41
CA TRP A 16 -1.82 4.96 4.87
C TRP A 16 -0.69 4.07 5.38
N PHE A 17 -0.70 2.78 5.03
CA PHE A 17 0.34 1.84 5.45
C PHE A 17 1.72 2.24 4.91
N ALA A 18 1.83 2.66 3.65
CA ALA A 18 3.10 3.11 3.10
C ALA A 18 3.64 4.36 3.83
N MET A 19 2.76 5.28 4.24
CA MET A 19 3.16 6.46 5.04
C MET A 19 3.59 6.09 6.46
N GLU A 20 2.90 5.17 7.14
CA GLU A 20 3.32 4.70 8.47
C GLU A 20 4.70 4.04 8.42
N VAL A 21 4.94 3.15 7.46
CA VAL A 21 6.25 2.49 7.28
C VAL A 21 7.33 3.53 6.98
N ALA A 22 7.05 4.47 6.08
CA ALA A 22 7.99 5.54 5.76
C ALA A 22 8.29 6.43 6.97
N THR A 23 7.29 6.75 7.79
CA THR A 23 7.46 7.55 9.01
C THR A 23 8.28 6.79 10.07
N TYR A 24 8.04 5.48 10.20
CA TYR A 24 8.77 4.64 11.14
C TYR A 24 10.25 4.47 10.75
N GLU A 25 10.55 4.32 9.46
CA GLU A 25 11.92 4.21 8.96
C GLU A 25 12.66 5.56 8.93
N ASP A 26 11.93 6.65 8.66
CA ASP A 26 12.47 8.00 8.54
C ASP A 26 12.52 8.72 9.90
N LYS A 27 13.15 8.09 10.90
CA LYS A 27 13.45 8.71 12.22
C LYS A 27 14.49 9.85 12.10
N GLY A 28 14.15 10.91 11.37
CA GLY A 28 14.97 12.12 11.20
C GLY A 28 15.93 12.13 10.01
N LYS A 29 15.78 11.24 9.01
CA LYS A 29 16.66 11.21 7.81
C LYS A 29 16.23 12.20 6.70
N GLY A 30 15.07 12.84 6.85
CA GLY A 30 14.64 13.97 6.04
C GLY A 30 13.77 13.59 4.84
N PHE A 31 13.11 14.59 4.26
CA PHE A 31 12.02 14.41 3.30
C PHE A 31 12.35 13.54 2.07
N ARG A 32 13.60 13.57 1.59
CA ARG A 32 14.05 12.79 0.43
C ARG A 32 14.19 11.30 0.76
N SER A 33 14.57 10.97 1.99
CA SER A 33 14.63 9.59 2.51
C SER A 33 13.23 9.05 2.73
N PHE A 34 12.35 9.83 3.37
CA PHE A 34 10.93 9.52 3.51
C PHE A 34 10.26 9.16 2.17
N PHE A 35 10.40 10.01 1.15
CA PHE A 35 9.75 9.79 -0.14
C PHE A 35 10.30 8.54 -0.87
N LYS A 36 11.59 8.26 -0.70
CA LYS A 36 12.21 7.05 -1.25
C LYS A 36 11.63 5.80 -0.58
N THR A 37 11.59 5.76 0.75
CA THR A 37 10.99 4.64 1.49
C THR A 37 9.51 4.50 1.17
N PHE A 38 8.74 5.59 1.19
CA PHE A 38 7.32 5.56 0.85
C PHE A 38 7.07 4.91 -0.52
N LYS A 39 7.83 5.30 -1.56
CA LYS A 39 7.68 4.74 -2.90
C LYS A 39 8.01 3.24 -2.92
N THR A 40 9.08 2.82 -2.25
CA THR A 40 9.46 1.41 -2.16
C THR A 40 8.40 0.59 -1.41
N SER A 41 7.94 1.07 -0.26
CA SER A 41 6.90 0.43 0.55
C SER A 41 5.57 0.36 -0.18
N PHE A 42 5.18 1.42 -0.89
CA PHE A 42 3.95 1.45 -1.67
C PHE A 42 3.96 0.41 -2.80
N ILE A 43 5.07 0.28 -3.55
CA ILE A 43 5.20 -0.74 -4.60
C ILE A 43 5.07 -2.15 -4.01
N PHE A 44 5.68 -2.40 -2.85
CA PHE A 44 5.59 -3.69 -2.18
C PHE A 44 4.15 -4.01 -1.73
N ILE A 45 3.46 -3.04 -1.14
CA ILE A 45 2.06 -3.18 -0.71
C ILE A 45 1.14 -3.40 -1.93
N VAL A 46 1.37 -2.72 -3.05
CA VAL A 46 0.66 -2.96 -4.32
C VAL A 46 0.83 -4.40 -4.79
N ALA A 47 2.06 -4.91 -4.79
CA ALA A 47 2.32 -6.29 -5.20
C ALA A 47 1.57 -7.29 -4.29
N LEU A 48 1.60 -7.08 -2.97
CA LEU A 48 0.85 -7.91 -2.01
C LEU A 48 -0.66 -7.90 -2.28
N PHE A 49 -1.23 -6.72 -2.56
CA PHE A 49 -2.66 -6.60 -2.86
C PHE A 49 -3.04 -7.29 -4.17
N VAL A 50 -2.20 -7.21 -5.20
CA VAL A 50 -2.42 -7.93 -6.47
C VAL A 50 -2.39 -9.44 -6.25
N ILE A 51 -1.38 -9.93 -5.52
CA ILE A 51 -1.27 -11.37 -5.19
C ILE A 51 -2.49 -11.83 -4.39
N GLY A 52 -2.86 -11.10 -3.34
CA GLY A 52 -4.04 -11.40 -2.53
C GLY A 52 -5.33 -11.39 -3.36
N GLY A 53 -5.48 -10.42 -4.27
CA GLY A 53 -6.61 -10.34 -5.19
C GLY A 53 -6.70 -11.54 -6.13
N VAL A 54 -5.58 -11.95 -6.73
CA VAL A 54 -5.50 -13.13 -7.62
C VAL A 54 -5.82 -14.41 -6.85
N ILE A 55 -5.31 -14.57 -5.64
CA ILE A 55 -5.61 -15.76 -4.81
C ILE A 55 -7.10 -15.79 -4.45
N TYR A 56 -7.65 -14.66 -4.00
CA TYR A 56 -9.06 -14.58 -3.62
C TYR A 56 -10.00 -14.89 -4.79
N TYR A 57 -9.78 -14.29 -5.96
CA TYR A 57 -10.59 -14.53 -7.15
C TYR A 57 -10.30 -15.87 -7.85
N GLY A 58 -9.11 -16.43 -7.68
CA GLY A 58 -8.71 -17.66 -8.35
C GLY A 58 -9.06 -18.94 -7.59
N PHE A 59 -9.20 -18.86 -6.26
CA PHE A 59 -9.37 -20.05 -5.40
C PHE A 59 -10.57 -20.00 -4.46
N ILE A 60 -11.05 -18.82 -4.07
CA ILE A 60 -12.09 -18.67 -3.04
C ILE A 60 -13.43 -18.28 -3.64
N HIS A 61 -13.43 -17.42 -4.67
CA HIS A 61 -14.61 -17.09 -5.44
C HIS A 61 -14.78 -18.04 -6.63
#